data_AF-A0A3C0AG65-F1
#
_entry.id   AF-A0A3C0AG65-F1
#
_cell.length_a   1.000
_cell.length_b   1.000
_cell.length_c   1.000
_cell.angle_alpha   90.00
_cell.angle_beta   90.00
_cell.angle_gamma   90.00
#
_symmetry.space_group_name_H-M   'P 1'
#
loop_
_entity.id
_entity.type
_entity.pdbx_description
1 polymer ?
#
loop_
_entity_poly.entity_id
_entity_poly.type
_entity_poly.pdbx_seq_one_letter_code
_entity_poly.pdbx_strand_id
1 'polypeptide(L)'
;QVAASDALDLSQETQETQQMYGIDQSVTESYGRRCLIARRLVERGVRFIQLFINSQIWDTHSSIAANLKKACQRTAQPVAALLQDLKQRGLLDDTLVMWGGEMGRLPIAQLAADKDAGKSGRDHNKNALCSWMAG
;
A
#
# COMPACT_ATOMS: atom_id res chain seq x y z
N GLN A 1 -15.58 -25.39 -7.36
CA GLN A 1 -14.72 -24.30 -7.85
C GLN A 1 -13.64 -24.06 -6.79
N VAL A 2 -12.44 -24.66 -6.96
CA VAL A 2 -11.36 -24.69 -5.93
C VAL A 2 -10.21 -23.73 -6.27
N ALA A 3 -10.06 -23.35 -7.54
CA ALA A 3 -8.96 -22.48 -7.99
C ALA A 3 -8.94 -21.07 -7.34
N ALA A 4 -10.10 -20.57 -6.89
CA ALA A 4 -10.19 -19.27 -6.23
C ALA A 4 -9.69 -19.32 -4.77
N SER A 5 -9.90 -20.42 -4.04
CA SER A 5 -9.43 -20.56 -2.66
C SER A 5 -7.91 -20.67 -2.59
N ASP A 6 -7.28 -21.32 -3.56
CA ASP A 6 -5.82 -21.50 -3.57
C ASP A 6 -5.06 -20.18 -3.72
N ALA A 7 -5.66 -19.18 -4.39
CA ALA A 7 -5.07 -17.84 -4.46
C ALA A 7 -5.05 -17.13 -3.10
N LEU A 8 -5.97 -17.49 -2.20
CA LEU A 8 -6.14 -16.89 -0.88
C LEU A 8 -5.41 -17.66 0.24
N ASP A 9 -5.04 -18.91 -0.01
CA ASP A 9 -4.25 -19.70 0.92
C ASP A 9 -2.76 -19.30 0.89
N LEU A 10 -2.39 -18.46 1.86
CA LEU A 10 -1.02 -17.98 2.05
C LEU A 10 -0.13 -18.98 2.80
N SER A 11 -0.68 -20.09 3.33
CA SER A 11 0.14 -21.12 3.99
C SER A 11 1.08 -21.86 3.03
N GLN A 12 0.80 -21.76 1.71
CA GLN A 12 1.63 -22.30 0.64
C GLN A 12 2.86 -21.45 0.31
N GLU A 13 3.02 -20.28 0.95
CA GLU A 13 4.15 -19.38 0.71
C GLU A 13 5.28 -19.65 1.70
N THR A 14 6.53 -19.56 1.24
CA THR A 14 7.70 -19.79 2.10
C THR A 14 7.77 -18.76 3.22
N GLN A 15 8.42 -19.11 4.33
CA GLN A 15 8.58 -18.19 5.46
C GLN A 15 9.29 -16.90 5.04
N GLU A 16 10.30 -17.00 4.17
CA GLU A 16 11.03 -15.85 3.64
C GLU A 16 10.10 -14.93 2.84
N THR A 17 9.19 -15.50 2.05
CA THR A 17 8.19 -14.72 1.30
C THR A 17 7.24 -14.03 2.27
N GLN A 18 6.74 -14.74 3.27
CA GLN A 18 5.85 -14.17 4.29
C GLN A 18 6.53 -13.00 5.03
N GLN A 19 7.78 -13.16 5.44
CA GLN A 19 8.59 -12.12 6.09
C GLN A 19 8.86 -10.94 5.16
N MET A 20 9.15 -11.18 3.88
CA MET A 20 9.39 -10.13 2.89
C MET A 20 8.18 -9.18 2.79
N TYR A 21 6.97 -9.74 2.72
CA TYR A 21 5.72 -8.95 2.73
C TYR A 21 5.35 -8.39 4.11
N GLY A 22 6.06 -8.78 5.17
CA GLY A 22 5.82 -8.34 6.55
C GLY A 22 4.49 -8.88 7.11
N ILE A 23 4.08 -10.09 6.72
CA ILE A 23 2.84 -10.66 7.26
C ILE A 23 2.96 -11.22 8.67
N ASP A 24 4.20 -11.33 9.16
CA ASP A 24 4.59 -11.71 10.51
C ASP A 24 4.60 -10.52 11.49
N GLN A 25 4.39 -9.30 11.00
CA GLN A 25 4.40 -8.07 11.79
C GLN A 25 2.99 -7.47 11.84
N SER A 26 2.47 -7.21 13.05
CA SER A 26 1.11 -6.69 13.24
C SER A 26 0.81 -5.37 12.49
N VAL A 27 1.83 -4.53 12.30
CA VAL A 27 1.69 -3.22 11.61
C VAL A 27 1.43 -3.41 10.11
N THR A 28 2.10 -4.36 9.47
CA THR A 28 2.04 -4.58 8.02
C THR A 28 1.12 -5.73 7.63
N GLU A 29 0.81 -6.64 8.56
CA GLU A 29 0.12 -7.91 8.31
C GLU A 29 -1.06 -7.79 7.36
N SER A 30 -2.03 -6.94 7.70
CA SER A 30 -3.27 -6.81 6.92
C SER A 30 -3.01 -6.40 5.47
N TYR A 31 -2.07 -5.47 5.25
CA TYR A 31 -1.78 -4.95 3.91
C TYR A 31 -0.78 -5.86 3.16
N GLY A 32 0.21 -6.42 3.86
CA GLY A 32 1.12 -7.44 3.37
C GLY A 32 0.40 -8.65 2.81
N ARG A 33 -0.60 -9.18 3.54
CA ARG A 33 -1.44 -10.29 3.06
C ARG A 33 -2.17 -9.94 1.78
N ARG A 34 -2.72 -8.72 1.67
CA ARG A 34 -3.42 -8.25 0.45
C ARG A 34 -2.45 -8.16 -0.73
N CYS A 35 -1.26 -7.59 -0.53
CA CYS A 35 -0.21 -7.54 -1.56
C CYS A 35 0.23 -8.94 -2.02
N LEU A 36 0.43 -9.87 -1.09
CA LEU A 36 0.84 -11.25 -1.43
C LEU A 36 -0.26 -12.00 -2.18
N ILE A 37 -1.53 -11.84 -1.77
CA ILE A 37 -2.68 -12.34 -2.53
C ILE A 37 -2.71 -11.73 -3.94
N ALA A 38 -2.47 -10.42 -4.07
CA ALA A 38 -2.43 -9.78 -5.39
C ALA A 38 -1.36 -10.39 -6.30
N ARG A 39 -0.14 -10.65 -5.79
CA ARG A 39 0.87 -11.37 -6.57
C ARG A 39 0.37 -12.75 -7.02
N ARG A 40 -0.23 -13.52 -6.12
CA ARG A 40 -0.81 -14.84 -6.45
C ARG A 40 -1.94 -14.77 -7.48
N LEU A 41 -2.72 -13.68 -7.49
CA LEU A 41 -3.75 -13.42 -8.50
C LEU A 41 -3.12 -13.06 -9.86
N VAL A 42 -2.03 -12.28 -9.87
CA VAL A 42 -1.26 -11.99 -11.11
C VAL A 42 -0.73 -13.28 -11.73
N GLU A 43 -0.10 -14.17 -10.94
CA GLU A 43 0.38 -15.49 -11.40
C GLU A 43 -0.72 -16.34 -12.06
N ARG A 44 -1.97 -16.11 -11.68
CA ARG A 44 -3.15 -16.85 -12.18
C ARG A 44 -3.86 -16.12 -13.33
N GLY A 45 -3.25 -15.07 -13.87
CA GLY A 45 -3.75 -14.34 -15.03
C GLY A 45 -4.93 -13.41 -14.74
N VAL A 46 -5.14 -13.02 -13.49
CA VAL A 46 -6.17 -12.01 -13.17
C VAL A 46 -5.75 -10.66 -13.76
N ARG A 47 -6.61 -10.12 -14.62
CA ARG A 47 -6.29 -8.96 -15.48
C ARG A 47 -6.36 -7.60 -14.78
N PHE A 48 -7.06 -7.53 -13.64
CA PHE A 48 -7.25 -6.28 -12.91
C PHE A 48 -7.41 -6.58 -11.42
N ILE A 49 -6.57 -5.96 -10.60
CA ILE A 49 -6.53 -6.15 -9.15
C ILE A 49 -6.45 -4.78 -8.51
N GLN A 50 -7.32 -4.50 -7.55
CA GLN A 50 -7.28 -3.27 -6.78
C GLN A 50 -6.97 -3.57 -5.32
N LEU A 51 -5.90 -2.95 -4.82
CA LEU A 51 -5.48 -3.05 -3.43
C LEU A 51 -6.01 -1.86 -2.65
N PHE A 52 -6.77 -2.16 -1.60
CA PHE A 52 -7.18 -1.17 -0.61
C PHE A 52 -6.41 -1.41 0.68
N ILE A 53 -6.10 -0.34 1.40
CA ILE A 53 -5.66 -0.40 2.79
C ILE A 53 -6.86 -0.10 3.71
N ASN A 54 -6.85 -0.64 4.93
CA ASN A 54 -7.91 -0.35 5.89
C ASN A 54 -7.87 1.14 6.28
N SER A 55 -9.02 1.82 6.14
CA SER A 55 -9.26 3.25 6.37
C SER A 55 -8.55 4.20 5.38
N GLN A 56 -8.90 5.49 5.43
CA GLN A 56 -8.29 6.57 4.63
C GLN A 56 -7.06 7.16 5.32
N ILE A 57 -6.01 6.35 5.50
CA ILE A 57 -4.87 6.74 6.35
C ILE A 57 -3.97 7.84 5.76
N TRP A 58 -4.19 8.20 4.50
CA TRP A 58 -3.55 9.33 3.84
C TRP A 58 -4.29 10.66 4.09
N ASP A 59 -5.55 10.62 4.54
CA ASP A 59 -6.37 11.82 4.72
C ASP A 59 -6.15 12.47 6.10
N THR A 60 -5.09 13.28 6.18
CA THR A 60 -4.49 13.71 7.45
C THR A 60 -4.64 15.21 7.70
N HIS A 61 -5.82 15.60 8.21
CA HIS A 61 -6.13 17.00 8.57
C HIS A 61 -5.57 17.44 9.93
N SER A 62 -4.96 16.52 10.68
CA SER A 62 -4.24 16.79 11.91
C SER A 62 -3.10 15.80 12.10
N SER A 63 -2.14 16.18 12.95
CA SER A 63 -1.00 15.37 13.38
C SER A 63 -0.29 14.64 12.23
N ILE A 64 -0.12 15.33 11.09
CA ILE A 64 0.31 14.70 9.82
C ILE A 64 1.67 14.01 9.95
N ALA A 65 2.61 14.58 10.72
CA ALA A 65 3.92 13.97 10.91
C ALA A 65 3.81 12.55 11.51
N ALA A 66 2.99 12.40 12.56
CA ALA A 66 2.78 11.11 13.20
C ALA A 66 1.96 10.15 12.32
N ASN A 67 0.89 10.66 11.70
CA ASN A 67 -0.02 9.84 10.90
C ASN A 67 0.62 9.37 9.58
N LEU A 68 1.38 10.24 8.91
CA LEU A 68 2.14 9.87 7.72
C LEU A 68 3.20 8.81 8.03
N LYS A 69 3.93 8.95 9.14
CA LYS A 69 4.89 7.92 9.57
C LYS A 69 4.22 6.57 9.76
N LYS A 70 3.07 6.53 10.45
CA LYS A 70 2.28 5.30 10.62
C LYS A 70 1.80 4.73 9.28
N ALA A 71 1.33 5.58 8.36
CA ALA A 71 0.91 5.14 7.04
C ALA A 71 2.06 4.50 6.26
N CYS A 72 3.22 5.16 6.22
CA CYS A 72 4.43 4.64 5.59
C CYS A 72 4.87 3.30 6.21
N GLN A 73 4.86 3.17 7.54
CA GLN A 73 5.20 1.91 8.22
C GLN A 73 4.26 0.76 7.82
N ARG A 74 2.98 1.04 7.55
CA ARG A 74 2.01 0.02 7.12
C ARG A 74 2.15 -0.39 5.65
N THR A 75 2.63 0.50 4.78
CA THR A 75 2.61 0.27 3.32
C THR A 75 3.97 0.03 2.69
N ALA A 76 5.05 0.62 3.22
CA ALA A 76 6.33 0.66 2.54
C ALA A 76 6.89 -0.74 2.24
N GLN A 77 6.96 -1.60 3.26
CA GLN A 77 7.45 -2.97 3.11
C GLN A 77 6.55 -3.82 2.19
N PRO A 78 5.21 -3.92 2.41
CA PRO A 78 4.33 -4.67 1.51
C PRO A 78 4.39 -4.27 0.04
N VAL A 79 4.48 -2.97 -0.27
CA VAL A 79 4.55 -2.47 -1.65
C VAL A 79 5.90 -2.80 -2.27
N ALA A 80 6.99 -2.60 -1.53
CA ALA A 80 8.32 -2.96 -1.98
C ALA A 80 8.42 -4.48 -2.28
N ALA A 81 7.88 -5.31 -1.38
CA ALA A 81 7.81 -6.75 -1.54
C ALA A 81 7.04 -7.16 -2.80
N LEU A 82 5.88 -6.56 -3.04
CA LEU A 82 5.09 -6.84 -4.25
C LEU A 82 5.88 -6.54 -5.52
N LEU A 83 6.50 -5.37 -5.63
CA LEU A 83 7.29 -4.99 -6.79
C LEU A 83 8.49 -5.92 -7.00
N GLN A 84 9.19 -6.24 -5.92
CA GLN A 84 10.35 -7.12 -5.96
C GLN A 84 9.97 -8.53 -6.38
N ASP A 85 8.90 -9.09 -5.82
CA ASP A 85 8.43 -10.46 -6.07
C ASP A 85 7.88 -10.59 -7.51
N LEU A 86 7.12 -9.61 -7.99
CA LEU A 86 6.69 -9.56 -9.40
C LEU A 86 7.90 -9.54 -10.34
N LYS A 87 8.91 -8.71 -10.05
CA LYS A 87 10.14 -8.65 -10.85
C LYS A 87 10.92 -9.96 -10.83
N GLN A 88 11.11 -10.58 -9.66
CA GLN A 88 11.83 -11.85 -9.51
C GLN A 88 11.16 -12.99 -10.31
N ARG A 89 9.85 -12.91 -10.52
CA ARG A 89 9.07 -13.91 -11.25
C ARG A 89 8.90 -13.59 -12.74
N GLY A 90 9.45 -12.47 -13.21
CA GLY A 90 9.25 -11.99 -14.59
C GLY A 90 7.83 -11.48 -14.86
N LEU A 91 7.00 -11.31 -13.83
CA LEU A 91 5.62 -10.83 -13.94
C LEU A 91 5.53 -9.31 -14.02
N LEU A 92 6.61 -8.59 -13.72
CA LEU A 92 6.59 -7.14 -13.85
C LEU A 92 6.62 -6.72 -15.33
N ASP A 93 7.17 -7.56 -16.22
CA ASP A 93 7.30 -7.28 -17.66
C ASP A 93 5.95 -7.28 -18.40
N ASP A 94 4.92 -7.91 -17.82
CA ASP A 94 3.56 -7.99 -18.37
C ASP A 94 2.48 -7.38 -17.45
N THR A 95 2.88 -6.84 -16.29
CA THR A 95 1.98 -6.25 -15.29
C THR A 95 2.36 -4.82 -14.95
N LEU A 96 1.47 -3.87 -15.29
CA LEU A 96 1.60 -2.48 -14.83
C LEU A 96 1.05 -2.32 -13.40
N VAL A 97 1.93 -1.98 -12.46
CA VAL A 97 1.57 -1.54 -11.11
C VAL A 97 1.41 -0.03 -11.10
N MET A 98 0.21 0.45 -10.78
CA MET A 98 -0.08 1.88 -10.56
C MET A 98 -0.31 2.12 -9.06
N TRP A 99 0.42 3.06 -8.48
CA TRP A 99 0.29 3.44 -7.08
C TRP A 99 -0.01 4.94 -6.97
N GLY A 100 -0.95 5.27 -6.10
CA GLY A 100 -1.33 6.64 -5.86
C GLY A 100 -2.47 6.73 -4.85
N GLY A 101 -2.96 7.95 -4.67
CA GLY A 101 -4.15 8.25 -3.88
C GLY A 101 -5.25 8.85 -4.72
N GLU A 102 -6.34 9.22 -4.06
CA GLU A 102 -7.51 9.86 -4.66
C GLU A 102 -7.30 11.35 -4.95
N MET A 103 -6.41 12.00 -4.18
CA MET A 103 -6.23 13.45 -4.17
C MET A 103 -4.82 13.83 -3.71
N GLY A 104 -4.34 15.01 -4.09
CA GLY A 104 -3.11 15.55 -3.54
C GLY A 104 -3.32 16.34 -2.26
N ARG A 105 -2.25 16.98 -1.79
CA ARG A 105 -2.23 17.75 -0.54
C ARG A 105 -1.65 19.15 -0.81
N LEU A 106 -2.22 20.20 -0.22
CA LEU A 106 -1.71 21.58 -0.39
C LEU A 106 -0.34 21.75 0.25
N PRO A 107 0.59 22.58 -0.28
CA PRO A 107 1.87 22.87 0.37
C PRO A 107 1.74 23.78 1.61
N ILE A 108 0.55 23.86 2.22
CA ILE A 108 0.21 24.74 3.33
C ILE A 108 -0.25 23.87 4.51
N ALA A 109 0.22 24.21 5.72
CA ALA A 109 -0.20 23.54 6.94
C ALA A 109 -1.61 23.99 7.36
N GLN A 110 -2.46 23.02 7.71
CA GLN A 110 -3.73 23.27 8.39
C GLN A 110 -3.45 23.28 9.89
N LEU A 111 -3.31 24.48 10.47
CA LEU A 111 -2.97 24.66 11.88
C LEU A 111 -4.17 24.35 12.79
N ALA A 112 -3.89 23.77 13.96
CA ALA A 112 -4.86 23.69 15.05
C ALA A 112 -5.12 25.08 15.66
N ALA A 113 -6.20 25.22 16.44
CA ALA A 113 -6.60 26.49 17.05
C ALA A 113 -5.51 27.08 17.98
N ASP A 114 -4.76 26.22 18.67
CA ASP A 114 -3.63 26.58 19.52
C ASP A 114 -2.33 26.85 18.74
N LYS A 115 -2.37 26.73 17.41
CA LYS A 115 -1.24 26.88 16.48
C LYS A 115 -0.08 25.92 16.76
N ASP A 116 -0.33 24.81 17.44
CA ASP A 116 0.67 23.76 17.64
C ASP A 116 0.99 23.06 16.30
N ALA A 117 2.23 23.21 15.83
CA ALA A 117 2.71 22.58 14.61
C ALA A 117 2.64 21.05 14.67
N GLY A 118 2.81 20.44 15.85
CA GLY A 118 2.72 19.00 16.05
C GLY A 118 1.33 18.42 15.82
N LYS A 119 0.29 19.24 15.98
CA LYS A 119 -1.13 18.88 15.73
C LYS A 119 -1.59 19.24 14.32
N SER A 120 -0.73 19.87 13.52
CA SER A 120 -1.11 20.38 12.21
C SER A 120 -1.31 19.27 11.17
N GLY A 121 -2.20 19.53 10.22
CA GLY A 121 -2.43 18.69 9.06
C GLY A 121 -2.12 19.39 7.75
N ARG A 122 -2.72 18.90 6.67
CA ARG A 122 -2.80 19.57 5.37
C ARG A 122 -4.24 19.47 4.86
N ASP A 123 -4.61 20.32 3.92
CA ASP A 123 -5.90 20.21 3.23
C ASP A 123 -5.71 19.57 1.83
N HIS A 124 -6.82 19.21 1.18
CA HIS A 124 -6.84 18.57 -0.14
C HIS A 124 -6.35 19.54 -1.23
N ASN A 125 -5.56 19.00 -2.17
CA ASN A 125 -5.23 19.70 -3.40
C ASN A 125 -5.88 18.98 -4.59
N LYS A 126 -6.98 19.55 -5.09
CA LYS A 126 -7.69 19.04 -6.27
C LYS A 126 -6.94 19.27 -7.59
N ASN A 127 -5.95 20.16 -7.61
CA ASN A 127 -5.27 20.57 -8.84
C ASN A 127 -3.97 19.81 -9.10
N ALA A 128 -3.42 19.12 -8.10
CA ALA A 128 -2.16 18.39 -8.24
C ALA A 128 -2.11 17.23 -7.26
N LEU A 129 -1.77 16.04 -7.75
CA LEU A 129 -1.54 14.81 -6.98
C LEU A 129 -0.27 14.10 -7.46
N CYS A 130 0.26 13.21 -6.64
CA CYS A 130 1.43 12.40 -6.98
C CYS A 130 1.02 10.93 -7.09
N SER A 131 1.43 10.30 -8.18
CA SER A 131 1.29 8.87 -8.45
C SER A 131 2.55 8.38 -9.16
N TRP A 132 2.84 7.09 -9.05
CA TRP A 132 3.91 6.45 -9.81
C TRP A 132 3.41 5.14 -10.42
N MET A 133 4.15 4.67 -11.43
CA MET A 133 3.90 3.40 -12.10
C MET A 133 5.20 2.60 -12.20
N ALA A 134 5.09 1.27 -12.20
CA ALA A 134 6.18 0.34 -12.45
C ALA A 134 5.65 -0.85 -13.27
N GLY A 135 6.37 -1.24 -14.31
CA GLY A 135 5.96 -2.25 -15.30
C GLY A 135 6.76 -2.06 -16.59
#